data_AF-A0AAX4P496-F1
#
_entry.id   AF-A0AAX4P496-F1
#
_cell.length_a   1.000
_cell.length_b   1.000
_cell.length_c   1.000
_cell.angle_alpha   90.00
_cell.angle_beta   90.00
_cell.angle_gamma   90.00
#
_symmetry.space_group_name_H-M   'P 1'
#
loop_
_entity.id
_entity.type
_entity.pdbx_description
1 polymer ?
#
loop_
_entity_poly.entity_id
_entity_poly.type
_entity_poly.pdbx_seq_one_letter_code
_entity_poly.pdbx_strand_id
1 'polypeptide(L)'
;MLGDDDEEFLKQLLEEFDKEFWEAMEKIREGLKTGELEETKIAAHSIKGSAAVFGATDLSEAAKVLEHAVKNGETDAKEMTKMADTIEECFKTVDRETLASSLM
;
A
#
# COMPACT_ATOMS: atom_id res chain seq x y z
N MET A 1 -21.80 3.99 -26.29
CA MET A 1 -22.40 3.64 -24.99
C MET A 1 -21.29 3.00 -24.16
N LEU A 2 -20.28 3.81 -23.86
CA LEU A 2 -19.25 3.57 -22.84
C LEU A 2 -19.54 4.76 -21.94
N GLY A 3 -20.13 4.56 -20.77
CA GLY A 3 -20.84 5.65 -20.11
C GLY A 3 -20.91 5.52 -18.60
N ASP A 4 -21.44 4.42 -18.08
CA ASP A 4 -21.72 4.30 -16.64
C ASP A 4 -21.12 3.03 -16.02
N ASP A 5 -21.12 1.90 -16.73
CA ASP A 5 -20.62 0.61 -16.21
C ASP A 5 -19.11 0.62 -15.89
N ASP A 6 -18.30 1.29 -16.72
CA ASP A 6 -16.84 1.37 -16.52
C ASP A 6 -16.49 2.25 -15.32
N GLU A 7 -17.23 3.34 -15.10
CA GLU A 7 -17.02 4.26 -13.97
C GLU A 7 -17.44 3.59 -12.65
N GLU A 8 -18.56 2.86 -12.63
CA GLU A 8 -18.99 2.11 -11.45
C GLU A 8 -18.02 0.96 -11.12
N PHE A 9 -17.50 0.26 -12.13
CA PHE A 9 -16.48 -0.77 -11.95
C PHE A 9 -15.17 -0.21 -11.39
N LEU A 10 -14.67 0.91 -11.95
CA LEU A 10 -13.47 1.59 -11.45
C LEU A 10 -13.62 2.05 -10.01
N LYS A 11 -14.80 2.59 -9.66
CA LYS A 11 -15.09 3.00 -8.29
C LYS A 11 -15.05 1.83 -7.32
N GLN A 12 -15.66 0.69 -7.66
CA GLN A 12 -15.61 -0.52 -6.82
C GLN A 12 -14.17 -1.02 -6.62
N LEU A 13 -13.37 -0.98 -7.70
CA LEU A 13 -11.98 -1.42 -7.66
C LEU A 13 -11.12 -0.49 -6.76
N LEU A 14 -11.35 0.82 -6.83
CA LEU A 14 -10.70 1.79 -5.94
C LEU A 14 -11.15 1.64 -4.47
N GLU A 15 -12.43 1.37 -4.23
CA GLU A 15 -12.94 1.10 -2.88
C GLU A 15 -12.32 -0.15 -2.27
N GLU A 16 -12.16 -1.24 -3.05
CA GLU A 16 -11.49 -2.44 -2.58
C GLU A 16 -9.98 -2.20 -2.36
N PHE A 17 -9.32 -1.45 -3.25
CA PHE A 17 -7.93 -1.05 -3.05
C PHE A 17 -7.73 -0.26 -1.76
N ASP A 18 -8.62 0.69 -1.47
CA ASP A 18 -8.56 1.47 -0.24
C ASP A 18 -8.73 0.57 1.00
N LYS A 19 -9.67 -0.37 0.94
CA LYS A 19 -9.91 -1.34 2.01
C LYS A 19 -8.71 -2.26 2.23
N GLU A 20 -8.20 -2.89 1.17
CA GLU A 20 -7.02 -3.76 1.23
C GLU A 20 -5.80 -3.02 1.77
N PHE A 21 -5.61 -1.76 1.38
CA PHE A 21 -4.53 -0.92 1.88
C PHE A 21 -4.61 -0.73 3.40
N TRP A 22 -5.78 -0.33 3.92
CA TRP A 22 -5.94 -0.08 5.36
C TRP A 22 -5.82 -1.36 6.19
N GLU A 23 -6.35 -2.48 5.70
CA GLU A 23 -6.19 -3.79 6.35
C GLU A 23 -4.71 -4.22 6.42
N ALA A 24 -3.94 -3.98 5.35
CA ALA A 24 -2.51 -4.25 5.34
C ALA A 24 -1.74 -3.29 6.25
N MET A 25 -2.11 -2.01 6.30
CA MET A 25 -1.49 -1.03 7.19
C MET A 25 -1.72 -1.35 8.66
N GLU A 26 -2.90 -1.86 9.03
CA GLU A 26 -3.18 -2.32 10.40
C GLU A 26 -2.22 -3.45 10.79
N LYS A 27 -2.04 -4.45 9.93
CA LYS A 27 -1.09 -5.56 10.13
C LYS A 27 0.35 -5.08 10.24
N ILE A 28 0.76 -4.11 9.43
CA ILE A 28 2.09 -3.48 9.53
C ILE A 28 2.26 -2.84 10.91
N ARG A 29 1.30 -2.02 11.34
CA ARG A 29 1.38 -1.31 12.63
C ARG A 29 1.38 -2.29 13.81
N GLU A 30 0.56 -3.33 13.75
CA GLU A 30 0.53 -4.38 14.77
C GLU A 30 1.85 -5.16 14.79
N GLY A 31 2.31 -5.67 13.66
CA GLY A 31 3.55 -6.44 13.54
C GLY A 31 4.79 -5.67 13.98
N LEU A 32 4.87 -4.37 13.68
CA LEU A 32 5.96 -3.51 14.17
C LEU A 32 5.91 -3.30 15.69
N LYS A 33 4.71 -3.33 16.30
CA LYS A 33 4.52 -3.17 17.75
C LYS A 33 4.78 -4.46 18.53
N THR A 34 4.37 -5.61 17.98
CA THR A 34 4.51 -6.93 18.61
C THR A 34 5.84 -7.61 18.28
N GLY A 35 6.55 -7.12 17.26
CA GLY A 35 7.78 -7.74 16.74
C GLY A 35 7.52 -8.84 15.72
N GLU A 36 6.28 -8.98 15.23
CA GLU A 36 5.91 -9.94 14.18
C GLU A 36 6.29 -9.40 12.79
N LEU A 37 7.58 -9.48 12.50
CA LEU A 37 8.19 -8.98 11.27
C LEU A 37 7.73 -9.76 10.02
N GLU A 38 7.40 -11.04 10.13
CA GLU A 38 6.96 -11.80 8.95
C GLU A 38 5.59 -11.33 8.44
N GLU A 39 4.64 -11.06 9.35
CA GLU A 39 3.34 -10.50 8.97
C GLU A 39 3.48 -9.08 8.40
N THR A 40 4.36 -8.27 9.00
CA THR A 40 4.70 -6.94 8.49
C THR A 40 5.23 -7.00 7.06
N LYS A 41 6.12 -7.96 6.77
CA LYS A 41 6.70 -8.17 5.43
C LYS A 41 5.62 -8.56 4.41
N ILE A 42 4.74 -9.49 4.78
CA ILE A 42 3.66 -9.95 3.89
C ILE A 42 2.70 -8.80 3.58
N ALA A 43 2.33 -8.01 4.58
CA ALA A 43 1.45 -6.86 4.41
C ALA A 43 2.10 -5.77 3.53
N ALA A 44 3.38 -5.45 3.75
CA ALA A 44 4.13 -4.52 2.91
C ALA A 44 4.25 -5.01 1.46
N HIS A 45 4.49 -6.32 1.26
CA HIS A 45 4.50 -6.92 -0.07
C HIS A 45 3.15 -6.78 -0.79
N SER A 46 2.05 -6.97 -0.06
CA SER A 46 0.70 -6.80 -0.59
C SER A 46 0.46 -5.37 -1.09
N ILE A 47 0.77 -4.37 -0.26
CA ILE A 47 0.63 -2.95 -0.63
C ILE A 47 1.47 -2.62 -1.86
N LYS A 48 2.70 -3.12 -1.93
CA LYS A 48 3.57 -2.90 -3.09
C LYS A 48 2.94 -3.43 -4.38
N GLY A 49 2.40 -4.65 -4.32
CA GLY A 49 1.77 -5.32 -5.46
C GLY A 49 0.50 -4.61 -5.91
N SER A 50 -0.41 -4.29 -4.98
CA SER A 50 -1.64 -3.57 -5.30
C SER A 50 -1.32 -2.18 -5.85
N ALA A 51 -0.46 -1.39 -5.18
CA ALA A 51 -0.04 -0.08 -5.66
C ALA A 51 0.54 -0.10 -7.08
N ALA A 52 1.31 -1.14 -7.43
CA ALA A 52 1.86 -1.30 -8.77
C ALA A 52 0.78 -1.54 -9.85
N VAL A 53 -0.28 -2.29 -9.52
CA VAL A 53 -1.42 -2.53 -10.43
C VAL A 53 -2.13 -1.22 -10.77
N PHE A 54 -2.29 -0.33 -9.79
CA PHE A 54 -2.94 0.97 -10.00
C PHE A 54 -1.98 2.06 -10.50
N GLY A 55 -0.70 1.76 -10.74
CA GLY A 55 0.29 2.75 -11.18
C GLY A 55 0.77 3.71 -10.09
N ALA A 56 0.43 3.47 -8.82
CA ALA A 56 0.87 4.24 -7.66
C ALA A 56 2.35 3.96 -7.33
N THR A 57 3.24 4.44 -8.18
CA THR A 57 4.68 4.09 -8.17
C THR A 57 5.36 4.49 -6.86
N ASP A 58 5.09 5.69 -6.34
CA ASP A 58 5.69 6.18 -5.09
C ASP A 58 5.25 5.34 -3.88
N LEU A 59 3.96 4.96 -3.84
CA LEU A 59 3.42 4.07 -2.81
C LEU A 59 4.06 2.68 -2.90
N SER A 60 4.19 2.15 -4.11
CA SER A 60 4.81 0.85 -4.35
C SER A 60 6.27 0.84 -3.88
N GLU A 61 7.04 1.89 -4.17
CA GLU A 61 8.43 2.00 -3.75
C GLU A 61 8.55 2.17 -2.23
N ALA A 62 7.69 2.98 -1.60
CA ALA A 62 7.66 3.12 -0.14
C ALA A 62 7.40 1.77 0.56
N ALA A 63 6.44 0.99 0.05
CA ALA A 63 6.13 -0.34 0.55
C ALA A 63 7.30 -1.33 0.35
N LYS A 64 8.00 -1.24 -0.79
CA LYS A 64 9.20 -2.04 -1.07
C LYS A 64 10.35 -1.72 -0.12
N VAL A 65 10.55 -0.45 0.26
CA VAL A 65 11.58 -0.05 1.24
C VAL A 65 11.31 -0.70 2.59
N LEU A 66 10.06 -0.65 3.08
CA LEU A 66 9.68 -1.32 4.33
C LEU A 66 9.84 -2.85 4.24
N GLU A 67 9.33 -3.48 3.17
CA GLU A 67 9.46 -4.92 2.95
C GLU A 67 10.93 -5.37 3.03
N HIS A 68 11.84 -4.62 2.41
CA HIS A 68 13.26 -4.92 2.40
C HIS A 68 13.91 -4.71 3.78
N ALA A 69 13.57 -3.61 4.47
CA ALA A 69 14.07 -3.33 5.82
C ALA A 69 13.67 -4.44 6.81
N VAL A 70 12.42 -4.88 6.73
CA VAL A 70 11.87 -5.98 7.55
C VAL A 70 12.53 -7.31 7.21
N LYS A 71 12.73 -7.60 5.91
CA LYS A 71 13.37 -8.84 5.45
C LYS A 71 14.82 -8.98 5.90
N ASN A 72 15.58 -7.90 5.89
CA ASN A 72 17.02 -7.96 6.21
C ASN A 72 17.29 -7.83 7.71
N GLY A 73 16.35 -7.30 8.51
CA GLY A 73 16.53 -7.08 9.94
C GLY A 73 17.62 -6.05 10.27
N GLU A 74 18.02 -5.22 9.30
CA GLU A 74 19.12 -4.24 9.41
C GLU A 74 18.64 -2.90 9.97
N THR A 75 17.34 -2.76 10.24
CA THR A 75 16.69 -1.49 10.62
C THR A 75 16.01 -1.66 11.97
N ASP A 76 16.05 -0.62 12.82
CA ASP A 76 15.35 -0.66 14.11
C ASP A 76 13.83 -0.41 13.94
N ALA A 77 13.05 -0.78 14.96
CA ALA A 77 11.59 -0.64 14.93
C ALA A 77 11.12 0.82 14.74
N LYS A 78 11.92 1.81 15.17
CA LYS A 78 11.56 3.23 15.05
C LYS A 78 11.69 3.71 13.61
N GLU A 79 12.76 3.33 12.93
CA GLU A 79 12.95 3.62 11.52
C GLU A 79 11.91 2.86 10.66
N MET A 80 11.60 1.61 10.98
CA MET A 80 10.51 0.88 10.31
C MET A 80 9.14 1.56 10.50
N THR A 81 8.88 2.12 11.68
CA THR A 81 7.65 2.87 11.95
C THR A 81 7.56 4.12 11.07
N LYS A 82 8.66 4.86 10.91
CA LYS A 82 8.70 6.01 9.99
C LYS A 82 8.45 5.61 8.55
N MET A 83 9.00 4.48 8.10
CA MET A 83 8.74 3.96 6.75
C MET A 83 7.25 3.63 6.57
N ALA A 84 6.62 3.01 7.58
CA ALA A 84 5.17 2.77 7.58
C ALA A 84 4.36 4.08 7.52
N ASP A 85 4.79 5.12 8.24
CA ASP A 85 4.14 6.43 8.16
C ASP A 85 4.29 7.06 6.76
N THR A 86 5.46 6.91 6.11
CA THR A 86 5.66 7.34 4.71
C THR A 86 4.73 6.60 3.74
N ILE A 87 4.50 5.29 3.92
CA ILE A 87 3.54 4.52 3.11
C ILE A 87 2.14 5.13 3.21
N GLU A 88 1.70 5.46 4.43
CA GLU A 88 0.40 6.07 4.68
C GLU A 88 0.28 7.48 4.07
N GLU A 89 1.34 8.29 4.19
CA GLU A 89 1.40 9.61 3.55
C GLU A 89 1.31 9.50 2.03
N CYS A 90 2.11 8.61 1.42
CA CYS A 90 2.05 8.36 -0.02
C CYS A 90 0.62 8.02 -0.44
N PHE A 91 -0.03 7.05 0.21
CA PHE A 91 -1.39 6.62 -0.12
C PHE A 91 -2.42 7.75 -0.05
N LYS A 92 -2.33 8.64 0.96
CA LYS A 92 -3.22 9.81 1.10
C LYS A 92 -2.99 10.85 0.01
N THR A 93 -1.78 10.93 -0.53
CA THR A 93 -1.44 11.86 -1.63
C THR A 93 -1.70 11.28 -3.02
N VAL A 94 -2.01 9.98 -3.12
CA VAL A 94 -2.33 9.34 -4.41
C VAL A 94 -3.64 9.92 -4.96
N ASP A 95 -3.53 10.57 -6.12
CA ASP A 95 -4.67 11.09 -6.84
C ASP A 95 -5.50 9.95 -7.47
N ARG A 96 -6.80 9.89 -7.13
CA ARG A 96 -7.69 8.79 -7.54
C ARG A 96 -8.03 8.85 -9.03
N GLU A 97 -8.07 10.05 -9.63
CA GLU A 97 -8.26 10.20 -11.08
C GLU A 97 -7.06 9.61 -11.86
N THR A 98 -5.85 9.79 -11.33
CA THR A 98 -4.61 9.24 -11.90
C THR A 98 -4.57 7.70 -11.82
N LEU A 99 -5.08 7.10 -10.74
CA LEU A 99 -5.19 5.64 -10.63
C LEU A 99 -6.20 5.06 -11.62
N ALA A 100 -7.37 5.69 -11.72
CA ALA A 100 -8.40 5.27 -12.68
C ALA A 100 -7.87 5.33 -14.12
N SER A 101 -7.11 6.38 -14.44
CA SER A 101 -6.49 6.57 -15.75
C SER A 101 -5.40 5.54 -16.09
N SER A 102 -4.80 4.90 -15.08
CA SER A 102 -3.75 3.88 -15.27
C SER A 102 -4.31 2.48 -15.58
N LEU A 103 -5.61 2.28 -15.38
CA LEU A 103 -6.33 1.01 -15.61
C LEU A 103 -7.12 0.98 -16.92
N MET A 104 -7.33 2.14 -17.55
CA MET A 104 -8.01 2.31 -18.85
C MET A 104 -7.02 2.22 -20.02
#